data_AF-A0A7C2HMD7-F1
#
_entry.id   AF-A0A7C2HMD7-F1
#
_cell.length_a   1.000
_cell.length_b   1.000
_cell.length_c   1.000
_cell.angle_alpha   90.00
_cell.angle_beta   90.00
_cell.angle_gamma   90.00
#
_symmetry.space_group_name_H-M   'P 1'
#
loop_
_entity.id
_entity.type
_entity.pdbx_description
1 polymer ?
#
loop_
_entity_poly.entity_id
_entity_poly.type
_entity_poly.pdbx_seq_one_letter_code
_entity_poly.pdbx_strand_id
1 'polypeptide(L)'
;MNHASVPEPRELTLKAVGLGLFLAFVFGAANAYLGMKAGQTVAATIPAAVVAMALARLPQWRGGVLEQNIARTAASVGEALVAGAIFTLPAFLMVEIDGQRLWRDLRSHYWEGSFILLAGGLAGILFIVLLRRALCVDAGLPWPESVASYEIVRAGQESGEAPRLVFGGMG
;
A
#
# COMPACT_ATOMS: atom_id res chain seq x y z
N MET A 1 -6.08 -5.53 40.66
CA MET A 1 -6.28 -6.41 39.50
C MET A 1 -4.99 -6.34 38.69
N ASN A 2 -4.26 -7.45 38.60
CA ASN A 2 -2.89 -7.48 38.07
C ASN A 2 -2.90 -7.15 36.58
N HIS A 3 -2.26 -6.03 36.20
CA HIS A 3 -1.80 -5.80 34.84
C HIS A 3 -0.63 -6.74 34.56
N ALA A 4 -0.95 -8.02 34.32
CA ALA A 4 0.00 -8.90 33.65
C ALA A 4 0.27 -8.28 32.27
N SER A 5 1.50 -7.84 32.06
CA SER A 5 1.98 -7.35 30.77
C SER A 5 1.80 -8.47 29.74
N VAL A 6 0.72 -8.37 28.95
CA VAL A 6 0.61 -9.06 27.67
C VAL A 6 1.91 -8.73 26.93
N PRO A 7 2.70 -9.71 26.44
CA PRO A 7 3.91 -9.42 25.70
C PRO A 7 3.52 -8.46 24.57
N GLU A 8 4.16 -7.29 24.47
CA GLU A 8 3.87 -6.36 23.38
C GLU A 8 4.03 -7.12 22.07
N PRO A 9 2.95 -7.30 21.29
CA PRO A 9 3.04 -8.09 20.08
C PRO A 9 3.98 -7.32 19.14
N ARG A 10 4.93 -8.03 18.54
CA ARG A 10 5.92 -7.40 17.66
C ARG A 10 5.19 -6.73 16.49
N GLU A 11 5.16 -5.40 16.46
CA GLU A 11 4.48 -4.64 15.41
C GLU A 11 5.42 -4.41 14.22
N LEU A 12 6.64 -3.96 14.50
CA LEU A 12 7.62 -3.57 13.49
C LEU A 12 8.72 -4.62 13.36
N THR A 13 8.53 -5.59 12.47
CA THR A 13 9.54 -6.59 12.16
C THR A 13 10.10 -6.42 10.76
N LEU A 14 11.38 -6.78 10.60
CA LEU A 14 12.05 -6.77 9.29
C LEU A 14 11.29 -7.60 8.24
N LYS A 15 10.60 -8.67 8.68
CA LYS A 15 9.75 -9.50 7.82
C LYS A 15 8.53 -8.73 7.33
N ALA A 16 7.81 -8.05 8.22
CA ALA A 16 6.65 -7.24 7.89
C ALA A 16 7.00 -6.09 6.93
N VAL A 17 8.09 -5.37 7.22
CA VAL A 17 8.58 -4.28 6.37
C VAL A 17 9.05 -4.81 5.01
N GLY A 18 9.81 -5.90 4.98
CA GLY A 18 10.27 -6.52 3.74
C GLY A 18 9.12 -7.03 2.87
N LEU A 19 8.11 -7.65 3.48
CA LEU A 19 6.89 -8.06 2.78
C LEU A 19 6.14 -6.85 2.24
N GLY A 20 5.95 -5.82 3.07
CA GLY A 20 5.28 -4.59 2.66
C GLY A 20 5.95 -3.89 1.48
N LEU A 21 7.28 -3.78 1.50
CA LEU A 21 8.08 -3.22 0.40
C LEU A 21 7.96 -4.06 -0.87
N PHE A 22 8.01 -5.39 -0.74
CA PHE A 22 7.83 -6.30 -1.87
C PHE A 22 6.44 -6.15 -2.50
N LEU A 23 5.38 -6.14 -1.68
CA LEU A 23 4.01 -5.95 -2.16
C LEU A 23 3.81 -4.56 -2.77
N ALA A 24 4.37 -3.51 -2.16
CA ALA A 24 4.36 -2.15 -2.70
C ALA A 24 5.04 -2.09 -4.08
N PHE A 25 6.16 -2.80 -4.27
CA PHE A 25 6.85 -2.88 -5.55
C PHE A 25 6.00 -3.61 -6.61
N VAL A 26 5.48 -4.79 -6.28
CA VAL A 26 4.70 -5.62 -7.22
C VAL A 26 3.39 -4.93 -7.63
N PHE A 27 2.58 -4.54 -6.64
CA PHE A 27 1.29 -3.90 -6.91
C PHE A 27 1.45 -2.48 -7.41
N GLY A 28 2.48 -1.75 -6.96
CA GLY A 28 2.83 -0.45 -7.51
C GLY A 28 3.20 -0.54 -8.99
N ALA A 29 4.05 -1.50 -9.39
CA ALA A 29 4.39 -1.70 -10.79
C ALA A 29 3.17 -2.10 -11.64
N ALA A 30 2.31 -2.99 -11.11
CA ALA A 30 1.06 -3.37 -11.78
C ALA A 30 0.13 -2.16 -11.97
N ASN A 31 -0.07 -1.35 -10.93
CA ASN A 31 -0.90 -0.15 -11.01
C ASN A 31 -0.28 0.96 -11.88
N ALA A 32 1.04 1.06 -11.94
CA ALA A 32 1.71 1.98 -12.84
C ALA A 32 1.43 1.60 -14.30
N TYR A 33 1.59 0.30 -14.62
CA TYR A 33 1.32 -0.21 -15.96
C TYR A 33 -0.15 -0.07 -16.35
N LEU A 34 -1.07 -0.54 -15.50
CA LEU A 34 -2.51 -0.45 -15.75
C LEU A 34 -2.98 1.00 -15.83
N GLY A 35 -2.51 1.86 -14.94
CA GLY A 35 -2.83 3.28 -14.95
C GLY A 35 -2.39 3.97 -16.23
N MET A 36 -1.16 3.74 -16.68
CA MET A 36 -0.65 4.35 -17.92
C MET A 36 -1.27 3.74 -19.19
N LYS A 37 -1.59 2.43 -19.20
CA LYS A 37 -2.08 1.75 -20.41
C LYS A 37 -3.61 1.77 -20.55
N ALA A 38 -4.33 1.55 -19.46
CA ALA A 38 -5.78 1.39 -19.43
C ALA A 38 -6.51 2.57 -18.77
N GLY A 39 -5.78 3.52 -18.17
CA GLY A 39 -6.39 4.66 -17.46
C GLY A 39 -7.14 4.27 -16.18
N GLN A 40 -6.99 3.02 -15.72
CA GLN A 40 -7.65 2.49 -14.54
C GLN A 40 -6.62 1.93 -13.56
N THR A 41 -6.87 2.09 -12.27
CA THR A 41 -6.08 1.48 -11.19
C THR A 41 -6.92 0.43 -10.47
N VAL A 42 -6.24 -0.56 -9.87
CA VAL A 42 -6.88 -1.61 -9.08
C VAL A 42 -6.52 -1.39 -7.62
N ALA A 43 -7.51 -1.45 -6.73
CA ALA A 43 -7.28 -1.44 -5.29
C ALA A 43 -6.50 -2.70 -4.90
N ALA A 44 -5.22 -2.55 -4.56
CA ALA A 44 -4.37 -3.69 -4.24
C ALA A 44 -4.33 -4.02 -2.73
N THR A 45 -4.98 -3.21 -1.88
CA THR A 45 -5.14 -3.46 -0.44
C THR A 45 -5.71 -4.85 -0.12
N ILE A 46 -6.74 -5.30 -0.86
CA ILE A 46 -7.38 -6.60 -0.64
C ILE A 46 -6.46 -7.75 -1.11
N PRO A 47 -5.92 -7.74 -2.35
CA PRO A 47 -4.90 -8.70 -2.77
C PRO A 47 -3.69 -8.77 -1.84
N ALA A 48 -3.16 -7.63 -1.38
CA ALA A 48 -2.05 -7.56 -0.46
C ALA A 48 -2.37 -8.21 0.89
N ALA A 49 -3.58 -7.98 1.42
CA ALA A 49 -4.05 -8.63 2.64
C ALA A 49 -4.15 -10.16 2.46
N VAL A 50 -4.66 -10.64 1.32
CA VAL A 50 -4.74 -12.08 1.02
C VAL A 50 -3.36 -12.71 0.94
N VAL A 51 -2.40 -12.06 0.28
CA VAL A 51 -1.01 -12.54 0.18
C VAL A 51 -0.34 -12.55 1.56
N ALA A 52 -0.52 -11.51 2.37
CA ALA A 52 0.02 -11.45 3.72
C ALA A 52 -0.56 -12.55 4.63
N MET A 53 -1.86 -12.80 4.54
CA MET A 53 -2.50 -13.91 5.26
C MET A 53 -2.00 -15.28 4.78
N ALA A 54 -1.80 -15.46 3.47
CA ALA A 54 -1.28 -16.71 2.91
C ALA A 54 0.16 -16.98 3.37
N LEU A 55 1.04 -15.97 3.35
CA LEU A 55 2.41 -16.09 3.83
C LEU A 55 2.49 -16.33 5.34
N ALA A 56 1.61 -15.71 6.13
CA ALA A 56 1.58 -15.90 7.59
C ALA A 56 1.26 -17.34 8.02
N ARG A 57 0.83 -18.22 7.10
CA ARG A 57 0.63 -19.66 7.36
C ARG A 57 1.92 -20.47 7.33
N LEU A 58 2.98 -19.96 6.68
CA LEU A 58 4.27 -20.61 6.69
C LEU A 58 4.85 -20.50 8.12
N PRO A 59 5.31 -21.60 8.74
CA PRO A 59 5.81 -21.60 10.12
C PRO A 59 6.92 -20.57 10.37
N GLN A 60 7.70 -20.25 9.33
CA GLN A 60 8.81 -19.29 9.35
C GLN A 60 8.34 -17.81 9.22
N TRP A 61 7.11 -17.58 8.77
CA TRP A 61 6.52 -16.27 8.47
C TRP A 61 5.25 -15.98 9.27
N ARG A 62 4.91 -16.82 10.27
CA ARG A 62 3.84 -16.54 11.23
C ARG A 62 4.07 -15.19 11.90
N GLY A 63 3.23 -14.23 11.52
CA GLY A 63 3.20 -12.89 12.04
C GLY A 63 1.82 -12.57 12.60
N GLY A 64 1.77 -11.73 13.63
CA GLY A 64 0.50 -11.29 14.24
C GLY A 64 -0.26 -10.29 13.37
N VAL A 65 -1.48 -9.92 13.81
CA VAL A 65 -2.33 -8.91 13.16
C VAL A 65 -1.59 -7.58 12.93
N LEU A 66 -0.71 -7.20 13.86
CA LEU A 66 0.05 -5.95 13.81
C LEU A 66 1.13 -5.97 12.72
N GLU A 67 1.87 -7.06 12.56
CA GLU A 67 2.83 -7.22 11.46
C GLU A 67 2.15 -7.17 10.09
N GLN A 68 0.98 -7.82 9.97
CA GLN A 68 0.19 -7.79 8.74
C GLN A 68 -0.34 -6.38 8.44
N ASN A 69 -0.70 -5.62 9.48
CA ASN A 69 -1.12 -4.23 9.32
C ASN A 69 0.04 -3.35 8.80
N ILE A 70 1.27 -3.53 9.29
CA ILE A 70 2.45 -2.83 8.77
C ILE A 70 2.71 -3.17 7.30
N ALA A 71 2.73 -4.46 6.95
CA ALA A 71 2.95 -4.89 5.57
C ALA A 71 1.88 -4.33 4.61
N ARG A 72 0.61 -4.38 5.01
CA ARG A 72 -0.52 -3.83 4.23
C ARG A 72 -0.42 -2.31 4.06
N THR A 73 -0.09 -1.61 5.15
CA THR A 73 0.04 -0.14 5.11
C THR A 73 1.16 0.26 4.16
N ALA A 74 2.32 -0.40 4.23
CA ALA A 74 3.42 -0.14 3.30
C ALA A 74 3.04 -0.42 1.83
N ALA A 75 2.30 -1.50 1.57
CA ALA A 75 1.78 -1.81 0.23
C ALA A 75 0.86 -0.69 -0.30
N SER A 76 -0.11 -0.25 0.51
CA SER A 76 -1.07 0.80 0.15
C SER A 76 -0.40 2.17 -0.06
N VAL A 77 0.62 2.52 0.73
CA VAL A 77 1.40 3.75 0.52
C VAL A 77 2.11 3.72 -0.85
N GLY A 78 2.59 2.55 -1.28
CA GLY A 78 3.16 2.38 -2.62
C GLY A 78 2.16 2.68 -3.74
N GLU A 79 0.90 2.26 -3.58
CA GLU A 79 -0.18 2.58 -4.52
C GLU A 79 -0.45 4.09 -4.59
N ALA A 80 -0.46 4.78 -3.45
CA ALA A 80 -0.67 6.23 -3.39
C ALA A 80 0.44 7.01 -4.13
N LEU A 81 1.70 6.59 -3.97
CA LEU A 81 2.82 7.18 -4.72
C LEU A 81 2.65 6.97 -6.24
N VAL A 82 2.31 5.75 -6.64
CA VAL A 82 2.11 5.40 -8.05
C VAL A 82 0.94 6.16 -8.68
N ALA A 83 -0.15 6.36 -7.94
CA ALA A 83 -1.28 7.17 -8.40
C ALA A 83 -0.84 8.60 -8.77
N GLY A 84 0.09 9.20 -8.04
CA GLY A 84 0.70 10.47 -8.44
C GLY A 84 1.58 10.33 -9.69
N ALA A 85 2.38 9.26 -9.75
CA ALA A 85 3.33 9.03 -10.82
C ALA A 85 2.69 8.84 -12.20
N ILE A 86 1.58 8.10 -12.28
CA ILE A 86 0.89 7.79 -13.55
C ILE A 86 0.32 9.03 -14.23
N PHE A 87 0.06 10.12 -13.51
CA PHE A 87 -0.37 11.38 -14.10
C PHE A 87 0.80 12.35 -14.31
N THR A 88 1.74 12.38 -13.36
CA THR A 88 2.85 13.34 -13.37
C THR A 88 3.84 13.02 -14.50
N LEU A 89 4.29 11.77 -14.61
CA LEU A 89 5.32 11.40 -15.59
C LEU A 89 4.84 11.58 -17.05
N PRO A 90 3.64 11.13 -17.44
CA PRO A 90 3.14 11.37 -18.79
C PRO A 90 2.92 12.86 -19.09
N ALA A 91 2.51 13.66 -18.10
CA ALA A 91 2.34 15.11 -18.28
C ALA A 91 3.67 15.79 -18.70
N PHE A 92 4.80 15.41 -18.09
CA PHE A 92 6.11 15.93 -18.47
C PHE A 92 6.57 15.51 -19.88
N LEU A 93 6.15 14.33 -20.35
CA LEU A 93 6.42 13.85 -21.71
C LEU A 93 5.52 14.53 -22.77
N MET A 94 4.33 14.96 -22.36
CA MET A 94 3.35 15.61 -23.24
C MET A 94 3.51 17.12 -23.32
N VAL A 95 4.02 17.77 -22.28
CA VAL A 95 4.12 19.23 -22.24
C VAL A 95 5.16 19.74 -23.24
N GLU A 96 4.77 20.75 -24.01
CA GLU A 96 5.62 21.44 -24.98
C GLU A 96 5.82 22.89 -24.53
N ILE A 97 7.08 23.32 -24.49
CA ILE A 97 7.48 24.70 -24.21
C ILE A 97 8.19 25.21 -25.45
N ASP A 98 7.73 26.34 -25.99
CA ASP A 98 8.27 26.95 -27.23
C ASP A 98 8.33 25.99 -28.43
N GLY A 99 7.34 25.10 -28.54
CA GLY A 99 7.25 24.10 -29.61
C GLY A 99 8.26 22.95 -29.50
N GLN A 100 8.89 22.76 -28.35
CA GLN A 100 9.73 21.62 -28.02
C GLN A 100 9.17 20.86 -26.82
N ARG A 101 9.15 19.52 -26.89
CA ARG A 101 8.80 18.68 -25.75
C ARG A 101 9.80 18.87 -24.63
N LEU A 102 9.29 19.10 -23.42
CA LEU A 102 10.12 19.30 -22.24
C LEU A 102 10.95 18.04 -21.94
N TRP A 103 10.31 16.87 -21.92
CA TRP A 103 10.99 15.58 -21.85
C TRP A 103 10.85 14.83 -23.17
N ARG A 104 11.98 14.47 -23.77
CA ARG A 104 12.01 13.69 -25.01
C ARG A 104 11.78 12.21 -24.75
N ASP A 105 12.43 11.68 -23.73
CA ASP A 105 12.36 10.28 -23.33
C ASP A 105 12.37 10.14 -21.80
N LEU A 106 11.67 9.14 -21.28
CA LEU A 106 11.70 8.87 -19.83
C LEU A 106 13.07 8.38 -19.36
N ARG A 107 13.85 7.76 -20.25
CA ARG A 107 15.17 7.21 -19.92
C ARG A 107 16.20 8.30 -19.65
N SER A 108 16.19 9.40 -20.40
CA SER A 108 17.11 10.52 -20.18
C SER A 108 16.78 11.28 -18.89
N HIS A 109 15.50 11.35 -18.53
CA HIS A 109 15.00 12.07 -17.34
C HIS A 109 14.67 11.14 -16.16
N TYR A 110 15.23 9.93 -16.13
CA TYR A 110 14.93 8.94 -15.08
C TYR A 110 15.21 9.47 -13.66
N TRP A 111 16.33 10.17 -13.48
CA TRP A 111 16.67 10.75 -12.18
C TRP A 111 15.81 11.95 -11.80
N GLU A 112 15.50 12.83 -12.75
CA GLU A 112 14.57 13.94 -12.53
C GLU A 112 13.19 13.42 -12.09
N GLY A 113 12.64 12.43 -12.82
CA GLY A 113 11.40 11.77 -12.44
C GLY A 113 11.47 11.12 -11.06
N SER A 114 12.57 10.44 -10.75
CA SER A 114 12.77 9.83 -9.42
C SER A 114 12.77 10.87 -8.30
N PHE A 115 13.44 12.02 -8.50
CA PHE A 115 13.45 13.11 -7.51
C PHE A 115 12.09 13.80 -7.38
N ILE A 116 11.36 13.98 -8.47
CA ILE A 116 9.99 14.52 -8.45
C ILE A 116 9.07 13.58 -7.65
N LEU A 117 9.14 12.27 -7.90
CA LEU A 117 8.35 11.30 -7.15
C LEU A 117 8.76 11.21 -5.68
N LEU A 118 10.07 11.29 -5.39
CA LEU A 118 10.56 11.32 -4.01
C LEU A 118 10.06 12.56 -3.27
N ALA A 119 10.18 13.75 -3.87
CA ALA A 119 9.70 14.99 -3.31
C ALA A 119 8.17 14.98 -3.12
N GLY A 120 7.42 14.51 -4.12
CA GLY A 120 5.97 14.36 -4.05
C GLY A 120 5.53 13.37 -2.99
N GLY A 121 6.23 12.23 -2.86
CA GLY A 121 6.00 11.24 -1.81
C GLY A 121 6.24 11.81 -0.41
N LEU A 122 7.36 12.50 -0.20
CA LEU A 122 7.67 13.16 1.06
C LEU A 122 6.65 14.26 1.40
N ALA A 123 6.27 15.08 0.43
CA ALA A 123 5.23 16.09 0.60
C ALA A 123 3.87 15.47 0.95
N GLY A 124 3.51 14.35 0.31
CA GLY A 124 2.30 13.59 0.62
C GLY A 124 2.30 13.05 2.05
N ILE A 125 3.43 12.52 2.53
CA ILE A 125 3.59 12.08 3.93
C ILE A 125 3.41 13.25 4.89
N LEU A 126 4.00 14.41 4.59
CA LEU A 126 3.82 15.60 5.42
C LEU A 126 2.35 16.04 5.46
N PHE A 127 1.68 16.05 4.32
CA PHE A 127 0.28 16.46 4.21
C PHE A 127 -0.67 15.50 4.96
N ILE A 128 -0.47 14.19 4.85
CA ILE A 128 -1.31 13.22 5.57
C ILE A 128 -1.10 13.27 7.08
N VAL A 129 0.12 13.57 7.54
CA VAL A 129 0.40 13.76 8.97
C VAL A 129 -0.37 14.95 9.54
N LEU A 130 -0.46 16.07 8.78
CA LEU A 130 -1.25 17.24 9.19
C LEU A 130 -2.75 16.94 9.20
N LEU A 131 -3.24 16.28 8.15
CA LEU A 131 -4.67 15.97 8.02
C LEU A 131 -5.14 14.85 8.95
N ARG A 132 -4.22 13.99 9.44
CA ARG A 132 -4.54 12.84 10.30
C ARG A 132 -5.43 13.22 11.48
N ARG A 133 -5.15 14.35 12.14
CA ARG A 133 -5.93 14.77 13.31
C ARG A 133 -7.36 15.14 12.92
N ALA A 134 -7.51 16.02 11.95
CA ALA A 134 -8.80 16.48 11.47
C ALA A 134 -9.66 15.33 10.90
N LEU A 135 -9.06 14.43 10.12
CA LEU A 135 -9.77 13.36 9.43
C LEU A 135 -9.96 12.11 10.28
N CYS A 136 -8.96 11.66 11.04
CA CYS A 136 -9.02 10.38 11.76
C CYS A 136 -9.43 10.51 13.22
N VAL A 137 -9.14 11.63 13.88
CA VAL A 137 -9.39 11.79 15.33
C VAL A 137 -10.68 12.56 15.56
N ASP A 138 -10.86 13.69 14.87
CA ASP A 138 -11.94 14.64 15.19
C ASP A 138 -13.22 14.40 14.37
N ALA A 139 -13.14 13.77 13.19
CA ALA A 139 -14.28 13.66 12.26
C ALA A 139 -15.36 12.62 12.63
N GLY A 140 -15.09 11.70 13.56
CA GLY A 140 -16.07 10.69 14.01
C GLY A 140 -16.62 9.79 12.90
N LEU A 141 -15.88 9.59 11.82
CA LEU A 141 -16.35 8.86 10.64
C LEU A 141 -16.45 7.35 10.92
N PRO A 142 -17.48 6.66 10.42
CA PRO A 142 -17.49 5.19 10.38
C PRO A 142 -16.45 4.78 9.33
N TRP A 143 -15.45 3.98 9.70
CA TRP A 143 -14.38 3.50 8.81
C TRP A 143 -14.66 2.07 8.32
N PRO A 144 -15.70 1.84 7.48
CA PRO A 144 -16.19 0.49 7.17
C PRO A 144 -15.13 -0.40 6.53
N GLU A 145 -14.32 0.15 5.62
CA GLU A 145 -13.25 -0.58 4.95
C GLU A 145 -12.15 -1.02 5.91
N SER A 146 -11.72 -0.12 6.80
CA SER A 146 -10.70 -0.41 7.81
C SER A 146 -11.19 -1.50 8.78
N VAL A 147 -12.46 -1.44 9.18
CA VAL A 147 -13.10 -2.45 10.04
C VAL A 147 -13.19 -3.80 9.32
N ALA A 148 -13.68 -3.83 8.08
CA ALA A 148 -13.74 -5.06 7.29
C ALA A 148 -12.36 -5.69 7.09
N SER A 149 -11.35 -4.87 6.78
CA SER A 149 -9.98 -5.34 6.55
C SER A 149 -9.33 -5.85 7.84
N TYR A 150 -9.71 -5.32 9.01
CA TYR A 150 -9.30 -5.84 10.31
C TYR A 150 -9.94 -7.21 10.58
N GLU A 151 -11.25 -7.35 10.35
CA GLU A 151 -11.96 -8.61 10.56
C GLU A 151 -11.45 -9.73 9.64
N ILE A 152 -11.09 -9.41 8.38
CA ILE A 152 -10.47 -10.38 7.46
C ILE A 152 -9.14 -10.91 8.02
N VAL A 153 -8.26 -10.00 8.46
CA VAL A 153 -6.95 -10.35 9.03
C VAL A 153 -7.11 -11.16 10.33
N ARG A 154 -8.05 -10.76 11.19
CA ARG A 154 -8.37 -11.46 12.43
C ARG A 154 -8.92 -12.86 12.17
N ALA A 155 -9.91 -12.99 11.29
CA ALA A 155 -10.46 -14.29 10.89
C ALA A 155 -9.39 -15.20 10.25
N GLY A 156 -8.43 -14.63 9.52
CA GLY A 156 -7.29 -15.35 8.96
C GLY A 156 -6.30 -15.91 9.98
N GLN A 157 -6.23 -15.30 11.17
CA GLN A 157 -5.42 -15.78 12.31
C GLN A 157 -6.14 -16.86 13.12
N GLU A 158 -7.45 -16.69 13.33
CA GLU A 158 -8.28 -17.62 14.11
C GLU A 158 -8.65 -18.88 13.31
N SER A 159 -8.76 -18.80 11.98
CA SER A 159 -9.16 -19.92 11.13
C SER A 159 -8.08 -20.33 10.12
N GLY A 160 -7.64 -21.59 10.22
CA GLY A 160 -6.83 -22.26 9.20
C GLY A 160 -7.52 -22.39 7.83
N GLU A 161 -8.77 -21.92 7.66
CA GLU A 161 -9.58 -22.10 6.46
C GLU A 161 -10.08 -20.80 5.76
N ALA A 162 -9.91 -19.60 6.32
CA ALA A 162 -10.41 -18.36 5.72
C ALA A 162 -10.06 -18.11 4.23
N PRO A 163 -8.82 -18.36 3.74
CA PRO A 163 -8.50 -18.24 2.32
C PRO A 163 -9.20 -19.29 1.47
N ARG A 164 -9.48 -20.49 1.98
CA ARG A 164 -10.27 -21.49 1.23
C ARG A 164 -11.70 -21.02 1.01
N LEU A 165 -12.27 -20.26 1.96
CA LEU A 165 -13.60 -19.66 1.81
C LEU A 165 -13.58 -18.47 0.84
N VAL A 166 -12.54 -17.62 0.87
CA VAL A 166 -12.41 -16.48 -0.06
C VAL A 166 -12.08 -16.93 -1.49
N PHE A 167 -11.15 -17.87 -1.67
CA PHE A 167 -10.84 -18.45 -2.98
C PHE A 167 -11.92 -19.42 -3.47
N GLY A 168 -12.65 -20.08 -2.57
CA GLY A 168 -13.78 -20.94 -2.91
C GLY A 168 -15.05 -20.16 -3.32
N GLY A 169 -15.19 -18.92 -2.86
CA GLY A 169 -16.27 -18.00 -3.26
C GLY A 169 -15.97 -17.17 -4.51
N MET A 170 -14.75 -17.23 -5.04
CA MET A 170 -14.36 -16.63 -6.34
C MET A 170 -14.62 -17.57 -7.54
N GLY A 171 -15.37 -18.65 -7.33
CA GLY A 171 -15.87 -19.56 -8.38
C GLY A 171 -17.16 -19.03 -9.00
#